data_AF-A0A7R9UYF5-F1
#
_entry.id   AF-A0A7R9UYF5-F1
#
_cell.length_a   1.000
_cell.length_b   1.000
_cell.length_c   1.000
_cell.angle_alpha   90.00
_cell.angle_beta   90.00
_cell.angle_gamma   90.00
#
_symmetry.space_group_name_H-M   'P 1'
#
loop_
_entity.id
_entity.type
_entity.pdbx_description
1 polymer ?
#
loop_
_entity_poly.entity_id
_entity_poly.type
_entity_poly.pdbx_seq_one_letter_code
_entity_poly.pdbx_strand_id
1 'polypeptide(L)'
;GGLLGALASGLATATGDARAPLLDAESHYAMLPAVDSLNHRSGSTGVFSYDTANAILELRTAEAVPAGSQAFLEYGKKGNDELLLLYGFVEPDNPYDEAASAGLSLWLRAAHPPTRALAIDAWEQRLA
;
A
#
# COMPACT_ATOMS: atom_id res chain seq x y z
N GLY A 1 3.63 -8.08 -1.38
CA GLY A 1 4.62 -7.61 -0.39
C GLY A 1 4.31 -6.21 0.06
N GLY A 2 3.34 -6.02 0.96
CA GLY A 2 3.08 -4.67 1.45
C GLY A 2 2.24 -4.65 2.70
N LEU A 3 2.90 -5.05 3.78
CA LEU A 3 2.83 -4.43 5.10
C LEU A 3 4.21 -3.86 5.50
N LEU A 4 5.23 -4.06 4.64
CA LEU A 4 6.63 -4.14 5.03
C LEU A 4 7.50 -3.02 4.45
N GLY A 5 7.08 -2.38 3.35
CA GLY A 5 7.82 -1.25 2.76
C GLY A 5 7.78 0.01 3.64
N ALA A 6 6.70 0.21 4.39
CA ALA A 6 6.54 1.37 5.27
C ALA A 6 7.49 1.33 6.49
N LEU A 7 7.83 0.13 6.98
CA LEU A 7 8.78 -0.06 8.08
C LEU A 7 10.21 0.31 7.71
N ALA A 8 10.65 -0.06 6.50
CA ALA A 8 11.99 0.27 6.01
C ALA A 8 12.19 1.78 5.78
N SER A 9 11.15 2.50 5.33
CA SER A 9 11.22 3.94 5.08
C SER A 9 11.08 4.80 6.35
N GLY A 10 10.29 4.34 7.34
CA GLY A 10 10.09 5.06 8.60
C GLY A 10 11.33 5.13 9.49
N LEU A 11 12.10 4.04 9.57
CA LEU A 11 13.28 3.95 10.43
C LEU A 11 14.43 4.89 10.00
N ALA A 12 14.56 5.14 8.69
CA ALA A 12 15.60 6.03 8.15
C ALA A 12 15.32 7.52 8.40
N THR A 13 14.04 7.90 8.56
CA THR A 13 13.65 9.31 8.69
C THR A 13 13.75 9.81 10.14
N ALA A 14 13.63 8.92 11.13
CA ALA A 14 13.56 9.29 12.55
C ALA A 14 14.92 9.57 13.22
N THR A 15 16.03 9.09 12.66
CA THR A 15 17.33 9.15 13.35
C THR A 15 18.17 10.38 13.02
N GLY A 16 17.87 11.13 11.94
CA GLY A 16 18.63 12.34 11.57
C GLY A 16 20.15 12.12 11.38
N ASP A 17 20.59 10.86 11.38
CA ASP A 17 21.98 10.48 11.41
C ASP A 17 22.33 9.88 10.05
N ALA A 18 23.18 10.59 9.30
CA ALA A 18 23.70 10.15 8.00
C ALA A 18 24.59 8.88 8.09
N ARG A 19 24.61 8.24 9.27
CA ARG A 19 25.30 7.01 9.61
C ARG A 19 24.39 5.95 10.24
N ALA A 20 23.07 6.01 10.04
CA ALA A 20 22.26 4.81 10.19
C ALA A 20 22.97 3.72 9.36
N PRO A 21 23.42 2.61 9.98
CA PRO A 21 24.15 1.59 9.24
C PRO A 21 23.23 1.21 8.09
N LEU A 22 23.77 1.28 6.87
CA LEU A 22 23.16 0.65 5.71
C LEU A 22 22.70 -0.71 6.21
N LEU A 23 21.40 -0.84 6.47
CA LEU A 23 20.79 -2.12 6.78
C LEU A 23 21.28 -3.01 5.66
N ASP A 24 22.02 -4.04 6.03
CA ASP A 24 22.54 -5.04 5.11
C ASP A 24 21.46 -5.30 4.05
N ALA A 25 21.86 -5.37 2.78
CA ALA A 25 20.96 -5.39 1.61
C ALA A 25 19.98 -6.59 1.56
N GLU A 26 19.79 -7.28 2.67
CA GLU A 26 18.84 -8.33 2.95
C GLU A 26 17.68 -7.75 3.77
N SER A 27 16.51 -7.66 3.13
CA SER A 27 15.27 -7.35 3.83
C SER A 27 14.94 -8.52 4.76
N HIS A 28 14.99 -8.28 6.08
CA HIS A 28 14.64 -9.27 7.07
C HIS A 28 13.11 -9.28 7.28
N TYR A 29 12.50 -10.45 7.10
CA TYR A 29 11.06 -10.66 7.29
C TYR A 29 10.82 -11.26 8.69
N ALA A 30 9.86 -10.70 9.41
CA ALA A 30 9.47 -11.18 10.74
C ALA A 30 7.95 -11.15 10.89
N MET A 31 7.43 -12.09 11.68
CA MET A 31 6.08 -12.00 12.23
C MET A 31 6.11 -11.06 13.44
N LEU A 32 5.12 -10.19 13.56
CA LEU A 32 4.99 -9.22 14.62
C LEU A 32 3.73 -9.55 15.44
N PRO A 33 3.87 -10.31 16.55
CA PRO A 33 2.75 -10.60 17.44
C PRO A 33 2.00 -9.32 17.84
N ALA A 34 0.68 -9.42 17.94
CA ALA A 34 -0.27 -8.33 18.12
C ALA A 34 -0.39 -7.37 16.91
N VAL A 35 0.70 -6.91 16.29
CA VAL A 35 0.64 -6.02 15.11
C VAL A 35 -0.02 -6.73 13.94
N ASP A 36 0.32 -7.99 13.69
CA ASP A 36 -0.26 -8.80 12.60
C ASP A 36 -1.76 -9.05 12.75
N SER A 37 -2.34 -8.77 13.92
CA SER A 37 -3.79 -8.90 14.15
C SER A 37 -4.58 -7.66 13.75
N LEU A 38 -3.92 -6.54 13.44
CA LEU A 38 -4.56 -5.31 13.02
C LEU A 38 -5.04 -5.42 11.57
N ASN A 39 -6.31 -5.09 11.34
CA ASN A 39 -6.90 -5.12 10.00
C ASN A 39 -6.52 -3.91 9.15
N HIS A 40 -6.62 -4.09 7.83
CA HIS A 40 -6.35 -3.03 6.87
C HIS A 40 -7.43 -1.96 6.89
N ARG A 41 -7.02 -0.70 6.77
CA ARG A 41 -7.87 0.38 6.25
C ARG A 41 -7.05 1.38 5.47
N SER A 42 -7.41 1.63 4.21
CA SER A 42 -6.77 2.67 3.40
C SER A 42 -6.85 4.04 4.09
N GLY A 43 -5.72 4.76 4.15
CA GLY A 43 -5.61 6.05 4.83
C GLY A 43 -5.51 6.00 6.36
N SER A 44 -5.54 4.82 7.00
CA SER A 44 -5.23 4.72 8.43
C SER A 44 -3.74 4.99 8.67
N THR A 45 -3.43 5.82 9.65
CA THR A 45 -2.05 6.25 9.89
C THR A 45 -1.48 5.60 11.14
N GLY A 46 -0.48 4.73 10.94
CA GLY A 46 0.34 4.13 11.98
C GLY A 46 1.81 4.48 11.77
N VAL A 47 2.50 4.87 12.82
CA VAL A 47 3.94 5.16 12.81
C VAL A 47 4.64 4.06 13.58
N PHE A 48 5.61 3.42 12.92
CA PHE A 48 6.49 2.46 13.56
C PHE A 48 7.82 3.11 13.94
N SER A 49 8.31 2.78 15.12
CA SER A 49 9.64 3.15 15.60
C SER A 49 10.29 1.97 16.30
N TYR A 50 11.61 1.86 16.21
CA TYR A 50 12.38 0.82 16.90
C TYR A 50 13.38 1.47 17.85
N ASP A 51 13.24 1.16 19.14
CA ASP A 51 14.22 1.51 20.15
C ASP A 51 15.33 0.45 20.14
N THR A 52 16.48 0.79 19.58
CA THR A 52 17.63 -0.10 19.49
C THR A 52 18.30 -0.38 20.82
N ALA A 53 18.19 0.54 21.80
CA ALA A 53 18.82 0.38 23.11
C ALA A 53 18.07 -0.67 23.96
N ASN A 54 16.74 -0.70 23.83
CA ASN A 54 15.88 -1.62 24.59
C ASN A 54 15.33 -2.79 23.75
N ALA A 55 15.63 -2.83 22.45
CA ALA A 55 15.11 -3.80 21.49
C ALA A 55 13.57 -3.85 21.43
N ILE A 56 12.94 -2.67 21.40
CA ILE A 56 11.47 -2.53 21.41
C ILE A 56 10.98 -1.99 20.08
N LEU A 57 10.07 -2.72 19.42
CA LEU A 57 9.27 -2.19 18.32
C LEU A 57 8.01 -1.55 18.87
N GLU A 58 7.79 -0.28 18.51
CA GLU A 58 6.63 0.48 18.89
C GLU A 58 5.79 0.85 17.66
N LEU A 59 4.47 0.68 17.76
CA LEU A 59 3.47 1.16 16.80
C LEU A 59 2.59 2.20 17.49
N ARG A 60 2.54 3.41 16.94
CA ARG A 60 1.71 4.52 17.41
C ARG A 60 0.66 4.87 16.37
N THR A 61 -0.60 5.02 16.77
CA THR A 61 -1.65 5.55 15.89
C THR A 61 -1.54 7.07 15.81
N ALA A 62 -1.80 7.66 14.65
CA ALA A 62 -1.93 9.13 14.55
C ALA A 62 -3.38 9.60 14.81
N GLU A 63 -4.34 8.67 14.81
CA GLU A 63 -5.74 8.93 15.09
C GLU A 63 -6.14 8.38 16.47
N ALA A 64 -7.12 9.02 17.09
CA ALA A 64 -7.72 8.53 18.32
C ALA A 64 -8.56 7.28 18.02
N VAL A 65 -8.41 6.24 18.85
CA VAL A 65 -9.20 5.00 18.75
C VAL A 65 -10.19 4.97 19.91
N PRO A 66 -11.49 5.22 19.67
CA PRO A 66 -12.51 5.14 20.71
C PRO A 66 -12.55 3.77 21.39
N ALA A 67 -12.87 3.75 22.69
CA ALA A 67 -13.03 2.51 23.42
C ALA A 67 -14.10 1.61 22.76
N GLY A 68 -13.77 0.34 22.56
CA GLY A 68 -14.64 -0.64 21.90
C GLY A 68 -14.65 -0.58 20.37
N SER A 69 -13.93 0.35 19.76
CA SER A 69 -13.71 0.38 18.31
C SER A 69 -12.45 -0.38 17.90
N GLN A 70 -12.38 -0.74 16.61
CA GLN A 70 -11.22 -1.43 16.04
C GLN A 70 -10.12 -0.43 15.66
N ALA A 71 -8.88 -0.76 16.00
CA ALA A 71 -7.69 -0.11 15.46
C ALA A 71 -7.35 -0.72 14.09
N PHE A 72 -6.96 0.12 13.14
CA PHE A 72 -6.61 -0.27 11.78
C PHE A 72 -5.16 0.11 11.45
N LEU A 73 -4.59 -0.55 10.45
CA LEU A 73 -3.27 -0.28 9.91
C LEU A 73 -3.33 -0.21 8.38
N GLU A 74 -2.64 0.74 7.75
CA GLU A 74 -2.50 0.74 6.29
C GLU A 74 -1.38 -0.25 5.91
N TYR A 75 -1.75 -1.32 5.21
CA TYR A 75 -0.80 -2.35 4.79
C TYR A 75 0.14 -1.75 3.72
N GLY A 76 -0.43 -0.94 2.85
CA GLY A 76 0.27 -0.05 1.95
C GLY A 76 -0.76 0.55 0.99
N LYS A 77 -0.27 1.32 0.02
CA LYS A 77 -1.11 1.85 -1.06
C LYS A 77 -1.39 0.73 -2.07
N LYS A 78 -2.44 -0.06 -1.80
CA LYS A 78 -2.77 -1.27 -2.56
C LYS A 78 -4.15 -1.18 -3.19
N GLY A 79 -4.24 -1.47 -4.49
CA GLY A 79 -5.51 -1.64 -5.17
C GLY A 79 -6.23 -2.94 -4.78
N ASN A 80 -7.51 -3.07 -5.12
CA ASN A 80 -8.33 -4.21 -4.70
C ASN A 80 -7.85 -5.53 -5.29
N ASP A 81 -7.27 -5.53 -6.49
CA ASP A 81 -6.68 -6.73 -7.09
C ASP A 81 -5.52 -7.28 -6.22
N GLU A 82 -4.67 -6.39 -5.69
CA GLU A 82 -3.56 -6.80 -4.82
C GLU A 82 -4.06 -7.22 -3.44
N LEU A 83 -5.04 -6.51 -2.87
CA LEU A 83 -5.65 -6.88 -1.59
C LEU A 83 -6.32 -8.26 -1.66
N LEU A 84 -7.05 -8.53 -2.74
CA LEU A 84 -7.69 -9.81 -2.95
C LEU A 84 -6.67 -10.94 -3.09
N LEU A 85 -5.62 -10.72 -3.90
CA LEU A 85 -4.59 -11.72 -4.16
C LEU A 85 -3.77 -12.05 -2.90
N LEU A 86 -3.39 -11.05 -2.12
CA LEU A 86 -2.46 -11.22 -0.99
C LEU A 86 -3.16 -11.47 0.35
N TYR A 87 -4.39 -10.98 0.52
CA TYR A 87 -5.08 -10.97 1.82
C TYR A 87 -6.51 -11.50 1.77
N GLY A 88 -7.07 -11.77 0.59
CA GLY A 88 -8.38 -12.41 0.45
C GLY A 88 -9.58 -11.50 0.72
N PHE A 89 -9.40 -10.17 0.68
CA PHE A 89 -10.49 -9.19 0.82
C PHE A 89 -10.30 -8.01 -0.14
N VAL A 90 -11.34 -7.18 -0.27
CA VAL A 90 -11.31 -5.91 -1.01
C VAL A 90 -11.90 -4.79 -0.14
N GLU A 91 -11.53 -3.55 -0.40
CA GLU A 91 -12.10 -2.37 0.27
C GLU A 91 -13.10 -1.64 -0.64
N PRO A 92 -14.29 -1.26 -0.15
CA PRO A 92 -15.16 -0.33 -0.85
C PRO A 92 -14.51 1.06 -0.91
N ASP A 93 -14.67 1.74 -2.04
CA ASP A 93 -14.13 3.10 -2.26
C ASP A 93 -12.62 3.21 -1.98
N ASN A 94 -11.85 2.16 -2.28
CA ASN A 94 -10.40 2.13 -2.09
C ASN A 94 -9.74 3.22 -2.95
N PRO A 95 -9.05 4.21 -2.33
CA PRO A 95 -8.45 5.33 -3.05
C PRO A 95 -7.25 4.93 -3.93
N TYR A 96 -6.76 3.70 -3.80
CA TYR A 96 -5.65 3.15 -4.59
C TYR A 96 -6.11 2.09 -5.59
N ASP A 97 -7.43 1.96 -5.81
CA ASP A 97 -7.94 0.98 -6.75
C ASP A 97 -7.62 1.37 -8.19
N GLU A 98 -6.99 0.45 -8.92
CA GLU A 98 -6.57 0.65 -10.30
C GLU A 98 -6.90 -0.60 -11.12
N ALA A 99 -7.60 -0.42 -12.25
CA ALA A 99 -7.86 -1.50 -13.19
C ALA A 99 -6.75 -1.56 -14.23
N ALA A 100 -5.78 -2.46 -14.04
CA ALA A 100 -4.75 -2.72 -15.02
C ALA A 100 -5.22 -3.80 -16.02
N SER A 101 -5.04 -3.55 -17.32
CA SER A 101 -5.32 -4.55 -18.35
C SER A 101 -4.17 -4.67 -19.34
N ALA A 102 -3.65 -5.88 -19.49
CA ALA A 102 -2.62 -6.18 -20.47
C ALA A 102 -3.28 -6.51 -21.82
N GLY A 103 -2.98 -5.74 -22.86
CA GLY A 103 -3.43 -6.02 -24.22
C GLY A 103 -4.90 -5.70 -24.51
N LEU A 104 -5.64 -5.09 -23.58
CA LEU A 104 -7.02 -4.65 -23.84
C LEU A 104 -7.09 -3.65 -24.99
N SER A 105 -6.15 -2.70 -25.06
CA SER A 105 -6.06 -1.73 -26.15
C SER A 105 -5.77 -2.40 -27.50
N LEU A 106 -4.90 -3.40 -27.52
CA LEU A 106 -4.61 -4.22 -28.70
C LEU A 106 -5.84 -5.03 -29.13
N TRP A 107 -6.53 -5.66 -28.18
CA TRP A 107 -7.76 -6.40 -28.44
C TRP A 107 -8.87 -5.49 -28.97
N LEU A 108 -9.10 -4.32 -28.36
CA LEU A 108 -10.10 -3.34 -28.82
C LEU A 108 -9.82 -2.91 -30.26
N ARG A 109 -8.56 -2.65 -30.61
CA ARG A 109 -8.14 -2.29 -31.97
C ARG A 109 -8.34 -3.43 -32.98
N ALA A 110 -8.16 -4.68 -32.55
CA ALA A 110 -8.35 -5.86 -33.41
C ALA A 110 -9.82 -6.25 -33.58
N ALA A 111 -10.62 -6.16 -32.51
CA ALA A 111 -12.04 -6.50 -32.49
C ALA A 111 -12.93 -5.42 -33.12
N HIS A 112 -12.48 -4.17 -33.09
CA HIS A 112 -13.11 -3.03 -33.75
C HIS A 112 -12.15 -2.40 -34.77
N PRO A 113 -11.97 -3.02 -35.96
CA PRO A 113 -11.23 -2.37 -37.05
C PRO A 113 -11.86 -0.99 -37.30
N PRO A 114 -11.06 0.07 -37.53
CA PRO A 114 -11.51 1.45 -37.48
C PRO A 114 -12.55 1.72 -38.56
N THR A 115 -13.80 1.46 -38.22
CA THR A 115 -14.95 1.78 -39.04
C THR A 115 -15.59 2.96 -38.35
N ARG A 116 -15.15 4.15 -38.80
CA ARG A 116 -15.53 5.49 -38.34
C ARG A 116 -14.84 5.91 -37.02
N ALA A 117 -14.07 6.99 -37.12
CA ALA A 117 -13.48 7.73 -36.01
C ALA A 117 -14.50 7.93 -34.89
N LEU A 118 -14.41 7.12 -33.83
CA LEU A 118 -15.29 7.22 -32.67
C LEU A 118 -14.44 7.09 -31.39
N ALA A 119 -14.41 8.21 -30.69
CA ALA A 119 -14.31 8.37 -29.25
C ALA A 119 -13.04 7.96 -28.48
N ILE A 120 -12.20 7.02 -28.94
CA ILE A 120 -11.03 6.59 -28.12
C ILE A 120 -10.05 7.75 -27.89
N ASP A 121 -9.74 8.53 -28.94
CA ASP A 121 -8.85 9.69 -28.85
C ASP A 121 -9.39 10.80 -27.92
N ALA A 122 -10.71 10.86 -27.70
CA ALA A 122 -11.36 11.85 -26.85
C ALA A 122 -11.33 11.48 -25.36
N TRP A 123 -11.18 10.20 -25.01
CA TRP A 123 -11.08 9.74 -23.62
C TRP A 123 -9.67 9.93 -23.06
N GLU A 124 -8.61 9.70 -23.87
CA GLU A 124 -7.22 9.92 -23.46
C GLU A 124 -6.90 11.40 -23.24
N GLN A 125 -7.50 12.31 -24.02
CA GLN A 125 -7.32 13.77 -23.85
C GLN A 125 -8.00 14.35 -22.60
N ARG A 126 -8.90 13.61 -21.94
CA ARG A 126 -9.65 14.08 -20.77
C ARG A 126 -9.03 13.63 -19.44
N LEU A 127 -8.01 12.79 -19.49
CA LEU A 127 -7.27 12.26 -18.34
C LEU A 127 -5.86 12.91 -18.19
N ALA A 128 -5.57 13.96 -18.95
CA ALA A 128 -4.40 14.84 -18.79
C ALA A 128 -4.82 16.19 -18.20
#